data_AF-A0A251THA6-F1
#
_entry.id   AF-A0A251THA6-F1
#
_cell.length_a   1.000
_cell.length_b   1.000
_cell.length_c   1.000
_cell.angle_alpha   90.00
_cell.angle_beta   90.00
_cell.angle_gamma   90.00
#
_symmetry.space_group_name_H-M   'P 1'
#
loop_
_entity.id
_entity.type
_entity.pdbx_description
1 polymer ?
#
loop_
_entity_poly.entity_id
_entity_poly.type
_entity_poly.pdbx_seq_one_letter_code
_entity_poly.pdbx_strand_id
1 'polypeptide(L)'
;MLFHFILFLFTFPRPWQPFKVLGCPTHCGNIRVPYPFGIDTDCSLTKSYNFTCSNTSSDESPNLLLGNSSIRIYNISDSELRISTIVSYRCYNQNGFEDGSVSWTGLGRPEVFTFSEKNRFTVVGCDDYALVRGTNEDGFRSGCFGLCQKTHAPKEQCSGAAVVKYRYPKVYHFTILHLTP
;
A
#
# COMPACT_ATOMS: atom_id res chain seq x y z
N MET A 1 -2.56 53.94 -34.44
CA MET A 1 -2.04 53.60 -33.10
C MET A 1 -1.24 52.32 -33.23
N LEU A 2 0.10 52.41 -33.22
CA LEU A 2 0.99 51.24 -33.30
C LEU A 2 1.04 50.55 -31.93
N PHE A 3 0.63 49.28 -31.86
CA PHE A 3 0.86 48.44 -30.68
C PHE A 3 2.19 47.67 -30.87
N HIS A 4 3.20 48.03 -30.07
CA HIS A 4 4.43 47.26 -29.94
C HIS A 4 4.15 45.96 -29.19
N PHE A 5 4.33 44.82 -29.86
CA PHE A 5 4.41 43.51 -29.22
C PHE A 5 5.83 43.29 -28.70
N ILE A 6 6.05 43.46 -27.40
CA ILE A 6 7.31 43.08 -26.74
C ILE A 6 7.19 41.60 -26.37
N LEU A 7 7.85 40.73 -27.13
CA LEU A 7 8.09 39.33 -26.77
C LEU A 7 9.10 39.29 -25.61
N PHE A 8 8.61 39.21 -24.37
CA PHE A 8 9.44 38.77 -23.26
C PHE A 8 9.76 37.28 -23.46
N LEU A 9 10.96 37.00 -23.97
CA LEU A 9 11.58 35.69 -23.83
C LEU A 9 11.90 35.49 -22.33
N PHE A 10 10.92 35.02 -21.57
CA PHE A 10 11.21 34.39 -20.29
C PHE A 10 11.97 33.10 -20.59
N THR A 11 13.29 33.19 -20.58
CA THR A 11 14.14 32.01 -20.41
C THR A 11 13.78 31.42 -19.05
N PHE A 12 12.89 30.43 -19.02
CA PHE A 12 12.62 29.65 -17.82
C PHE A 12 13.96 29.10 -17.33
N PRO A 13 14.45 29.50 -16.14
CA PRO A 13 15.69 28.97 -15.64
C PRO A 13 15.47 27.51 -15.27
N ARG A 14 16.14 26.65 -16.05
CA ARG A 14 16.52 25.26 -15.79
C ARG A 14 15.41 24.20 -15.95
N PRO A 15 15.69 23.09 -16.67
CA PRO A 15 14.90 21.88 -16.54
C PRO A 15 14.93 21.44 -15.08
N TRP A 16 13.78 20.99 -14.56
CA TRP A 16 13.62 20.43 -13.23
C TRP A 16 14.66 19.31 -13.03
N GLN A 17 15.81 19.65 -12.44
CA GLN A 17 16.69 18.64 -11.90
C GLN A 17 16.03 18.18 -10.60
N PRO A 18 15.76 16.86 -10.42
CA PRO A 18 15.35 16.37 -9.12
C PRO A 18 16.41 16.83 -8.12
N PHE A 19 15.97 17.51 -7.06
CA PHE A 19 16.85 17.98 -5.99
C PHE A 19 17.59 16.76 -5.43
N LYS A 20 18.82 16.57 -5.92
CA LYS A 20 19.68 15.48 -5.46
C LYS A 20 20.32 16.00 -4.18
N VAL A 21 19.71 15.69 -3.04
CA VAL A 21 20.36 15.89 -1.74
C VAL A 21 21.68 15.11 -1.81
N LEU A 22 22.80 15.83 -1.85
CA LEU A 22 24.11 15.25 -2.09
C LEU A 22 24.42 14.29 -0.93
N GLY A 23 24.64 13.01 -1.22
CA GLY A 23 24.91 11.97 -0.22
C GLY A 23 23.73 11.06 0.14
N CYS A 24 22.53 11.32 -0.37
CA CYS A 24 21.37 10.47 -0.09
C CYS A 24 21.29 9.23 -0.98
N PRO A 25 21.03 8.04 -0.42
CA PRO A 25 20.74 6.84 -1.21
C PRO A 25 19.50 7.07 -2.08
N THR A 26 19.61 6.73 -3.36
CA THR A 26 18.51 6.86 -4.33
C THR A 26 17.85 5.52 -4.64
N HIS A 27 18.40 4.42 -4.10
CA HIS A 27 17.94 3.07 -4.32
C HIS A 27 18.03 2.25 -3.03
N CYS A 28 17.07 1.34 -2.85
CA CYS A 28 17.14 0.24 -1.91
C CYS A 28 16.93 -1.05 -2.69
N GLY A 29 18.01 -1.80 -2.91
CA GLY A 29 18.01 -2.94 -3.81
C GLY A 29 17.61 -2.50 -5.22
N ASN A 30 16.59 -3.14 -5.79
CA ASN A 30 16.09 -2.83 -7.13
C ASN A 30 15.05 -1.70 -7.19
N ILE A 31 14.71 -1.07 -6.06
CA ILE A 31 13.67 -0.04 -5.98
C ILE A 31 14.32 1.35 -5.97
N ARG A 32 13.93 2.21 -6.91
CA ARG A 32 14.30 3.63 -6.91
C ARG A 32 13.42 4.40 -5.94
N VAL A 33 14.04 5.24 -5.11
CA VAL A 33 13.36 6.14 -4.16
C VAL A 33 13.54 7.58 -4.63
N PRO A 34 12.54 8.17 -5.31
CA PRO A 34 12.58 9.56 -5.73
C PRO A 34 12.19 10.51 -4.59
N TYR A 35 12.67 11.75 -4.66
CA TYR A 35 12.12 12.84 -3.83
C TYR A 35 10.61 13.00 -4.12
N PRO A 36 9.73 13.23 -3.12
CA PRO A 36 9.99 13.67 -1.74
C PRO A 36 10.34 12.54 -0.75
N PHE A 37 10.36 11.29 -1.19
CA PHE A 37 10.79 10.16 -0.37
C PHE A 37 12.30 10.14 -0.18
N GLY A 38 12.75 9.53 0.90
CA GLY A 38 14.17 9.39 1.20
C GLY A 38 14.47 8.16 2.03
N ILE A 39 15.72 7.73 1.96
CA ILE A 39 16.33 6.71 2.81
C ILE A 39 17.37 7.44 3.64
N ASP A 40 17.46 7.15 4.94
CA ASP A 40 18.34 7.80 5.91
C ASP A 40 17.93 9.24 6.30
N THR A 41 18.66 9.78 7.27
CA THR A 41 18.41 11.09 7.89
C THR A 41 18.53 12.22 6.86
N ASP A 42 17.58 13.16 6.88
CA ASP A 42 17.56 14.37 6.04
C ASP A 42 17.52 14.15 4.51
N CYS A 43 17.19 12.93 4.08
CA CYS A 43 17.06 12.58 2.66
C CYS A 43 15.63 12.66 2.12
N SER A 44 14.66 12.92 3.00
CA SER A 44 13.23 13.00 2.70
C SER A 44 12.70 14.40 3.00
N LEU A 45 11.65 14.85 2.30
CA LEU A 45 11.03 16.16 2.53
C LEU A 45 10.60 16.36 4.00
N THR A 46 10.03 15.33 4.61
CA THR A 46 9.72 15.28 6.05
C THR A 46 9.99 13.89 6.60
N LYS A 47 10.02 13.74 7.93
CA LYS A 47 10.18 12.42 8.58
C LYS A 47 9.10 11.41 8.15
N SER A 48 7.91 11.88 7.75
CA SER A 48 6.81 11.01 7.33
C SER A 48 7.02 10.42 5.93
N TYR A 49 7.90 11.00 5.12
CA TYR A 49 8.37 10.50 3.82
C TYR A 49 9.66 9.66 3.91
N ASN A 50 10.18 9.43 5.12
CA ASN A 50 11.39 8.63 5.33
C ASN A 50 11.07 7.14 5.33
N PHE A 51 11.82 6.36 4.56
CA PHE A 51 11.75 4.91 4.46
C PHE A 51 13.00 4.24 5.03
N THR A 52 12.84 3.02 5.52
CA THR A 52 13.96 2.22 6.01
C THR A 52 14.39 1.22 4.96
N CYS A 53 15.67 1.21 4.60
CA CYS A 53 16.25 0.14 3.78
C CYS A 53 16.91 -0.88 4.72
N SER A 54 16.29 -2.05 4.86
CA SER A 54 16.78 -3.12 5.72
C SER A 54 17.56 -4.13 4.90
N ASN A 55 18.84 -4.31 5.22
CA ASN A 55 19.64 -5.38 4.64
C ASN A 55 19.14 -6.72 5.17
N THR A 56 18.65 -7.55 4.27
CA THR A 56 18.57 -9.00 4.46
C THR A 56 19.98 -9.59 4.41
N SER A 57 20.16 -10.86 4.77
CA SER A 57 21.45 -11.56 4.73
C SER A 57 22.24 -11.26 3.45
N SER A 58 23.56 -11.42 3.50
CA SER A 58 24.53 -11.00 2.47
C SER A 58 24.19 -11.36 1.02
N ASP A 59 23.37 -12.39 0.79
CA ASP A 59 22.97 -12.91 -0.52
C ASP A 59 21.60 -12.43 -1.02
N GLU A 60 20.85 -11.64 -0.24
CA GLU A 60 19.51 -11.16 -0.60
C GLU A 60 19.45 -9.65 -0.81
N SER A 61 18.72 -9.21 -1.84
CA SER A 61 18.45 -7.78 -2.08
C SER A 61 17.74 -7.17 -0.87
N PRO A 62 18.18 -5.99 -0.39
CA PRO A 62 17.60 -5.36 0.78
C PRO A 62 16.12 -5.02 0.56
N ASN A 63 15.38 -4.99 1.67
CA ASN A 63 13.96 -4.68 1.71
C ASN A 63 13.74 -3.20 2.01
N LEU A 64 13.01 -2.52 1.14
CA LEU A 64 12.51 -1.18 1.42
C LEU A 64 11.25 -1.29 2.29
N LEU A 65 11.21 -0.56 3.40
CA LEU A 65 10.13 -0.59 4.39
C LEU A 65 9.47 0.78 4.55
N LEU A 66 8.17 0.78 4.79
CA LEU A 66 7.38 1.99 5.02
C LEU A 66 7.70 2.54 6.43
N GLY A 67 8.55 3.56 6.49
CA GLY A 67 9.08 4.06 7.76
C GLY A 67 9.76 2.94 8.55
N ASN A 68 9.56 2.93 9.87
CA ASN A 68 10.11 1.90 10.77
C ASN A 68 9.18 0.69 10.94
N SER A 69 8.25 0.46 10.01
CA SER A 69 7.30 -0.67 10.09
C SER A 69 7.86 -1.93 9.42
N SER A 70 7.16 -3.06 9.58
CA SER A 70 7.42 -4.29 8.83
C SER A 70 6.76 -4.32 7.44
N ILE A 71 6.15 -3.22 7.01
CA ILE A 71 5.44 -3.12 5.73
C ILE A 71 6.47 -2.91 4.62
N ARG A 72 6.65 -3.93 3.78
CA ARG A 72 7.56 -3.88 2.63
C ARG A 72 6.96 -3.06 1.49
N ILE A 73 7.75 -2.18 0.89
CA ILE A 73 7.45 -1.48 -0.35
C ILE A 73 8.03 -2.30 -1.51
N TYR A 74 7.22 -2.60 -2.50
CA TYR A 74 7.61 -3.32 -3.72
C TYR A 74 7.87 -2.39 -4.89
N ASN A 75 7.17 -1.27 -4.96
CA ASN A 75 7.32 -0.31 -6.05
C ASN A 75 6.87 1.09 -5.64
N ILE A 76 7.53 2.09 -6.22
CA ILE A 76 7.23 3.51 -6.06
C ILE A 76 7.02 4.08 -7.46
N SER A 77 5.90 4.77 -7.63
CA SER A 77 5.61 5.62 -8.79
C SER A 77 5.41 7.05 -8.33
N ASP A 78 5.12 7.97 -9.26
CA ASP A 78 4.99 9.39 -8.94
C ASP A 78 3.87 9.71 -7.94
N SER A 79 2.82 8.89 -7.87
CA SER A 79 1.65 9.12 -7.00
C SER A 79 1.19 7.90 -6.21
N GLU A 80 1.82 6.75 -6.39
CA GLU A 80 1.41 5.49 -5.78
C GLU A 80 2.59 4.69 -5.21
N LEU A 81 2.38 4.10 -4.03
CA LEU A 81 3.24 3.09 -3.43
C LEU A 81 2.55 1.73 -3.44
N ARG A 82 3.27 0.68 -3.84
CA ARG A 82 2.76 -0.70 -3.71
C ARG A 82 3.43 -1.37 -2.52
N ILE A 83 2.65 -1.69 -1.50
CA ILE A 83 3.11 -2.24 -0.22
C ILE A 83 2.64 -3.68 0.01
N SER A 84 3.29 -4.40 0.91
CA SER A 84 2.83 -5.70 1.42
C SER A 84 1.68 -5.54 2.41
N THR A 85 0.79 -6.52 2.45
CA THR A 85 -0.25 -6.64 3.49
C THR A 85 -0.33 -8.06 4.01
N ILE A 86 -0.73 -8.20 5.26
CA ILE A 86 -0.94 -9.51 5.88
C ILE A 86 -2.39 -9.93 5.65
N VAL A 87 -2.58 -11.18 5.20
CA VAL A 87 -3.90 -11.75 4.93
C VAL A 87 -4.38 -12.49 6.18
N SER A 88 -5.59 -12.17 6.63
CA SER A 88 -6.27 -12.94 7.68
C SER A 88 -6.83 -14.23 7.10
N TYR A 89 -6.83 -15.30 7.87
CA TYR A 89 -7.43 -16.57 7.48
C TYR A 89 -8.07 -17.26 8.68
N ARG A 90 -9.02 -18.13 8.39
CA ARG A 90 -9.69 -18.99 9.35
C ARG A 90 -10.04 -20.29 8.65
N CYS A 91 -9.38 -21.35 9.08
CA CYS A 91 -9.44 -22.69 8.53
C CYS A 91 -9.92 -23.66 9.61
N TYR A 92 -10.37 -24.84 9.18
CA TYR A 92 -10.80 -25.91 10.08
C TYR A 92 -10.09 -27.21 9.71
N ASN A 93 -9.55 -27.90 10.71
CA ASN A 93 -8.99 -29.24 10.49
C ASN A 93 -10.11 -30.30 10.38
N GLN A 94 -9.74 -31.54 10.05
CA GLN A 94 -10.71 -32.64 9.86
C GLN A 94 -11.55 -32.94 11.12
N ASN A 95 -11.03 -32.60 12.29
CA ASN A 95 -11.70 -32.79 13.57
C ASN A 95 -12.58 -31.59 13.96
N GLY A 96 -12.65 -30.57 13.10
CA GLY A 96 -13.44 -29.35 13.33
C GLY A 96 -12.76 -28.33 14.25
N PHE A 97 -11.48 -28.51 14.61
CA PHE A 97 -10.76 -27.47 15.34
C PHE A 97 -10.39 -26.33 14.38
N GLU A 98 -10.63 -25.12 14.85
CA GLU A 98 -10.29 -23.89 14.15
C GLU A 98 -8.78 -23.63 14.21
N ASP A 99 -8.20 -23.27 13.07
CA ASP A 99 -6.87 -22.71 12.94
C ASP A 99 -7.00 -21.39 12.18
N GLY A 100 -6.64 -20.27 12.81
CA GLY A 100 -6.92 -18.97 12.26
C GLY A 100 -5.98 -17.89 12.78
N SER A 101 -5.85 -16.84 11.98
CA SER A 101 -5.08 -15.65 12.31
C SER A 101 -5.83 -14.40 11.86
N VAL A 102 -6.16 -13.54 12.83
CA VAL A 102 -6.68 -12.20 12.57
C VAL A 102 -5.51 -11.24 12.46
N SER A 103 -5.40 -10.60 11.31
CA SER A 103 -4.32 -9.66 10.98
C SER A 103 -4.86 -8.27 10.70
N TRP A 104 -4.10 -7.27 11.13
CA TRP A 104 -4.36 -5.85 10.84
C TRP A 104 -3.13 -5.21 10.22
N THR A 105 -3.33 -4.45 9.14
CA THR A 105 -2.28 -3.61 8.56
C THR A 105 -2.61 -2.15 8.82
N GLY A 106 -1.89 -1.55 9.78
CA GLY A 106 -1.97 -0.12 10.07
C GLY A 106 -0.84 0.63 9.36
N LEU A 107 -1.15 1.71 8.65
CA LEU A 107 -0.14 2.52 7.96
C LEU A 107 0.71 3.37 8.92
N GLY A 108 0.25 3.59 10.15
CA GLY A 108 0.96 4.35 11.19
C GLY A 108 1.24 5.83 10.86
N ARG A 109 0.93 6.27 9.64
CA ARG A 109 1.18 7.61 9.08
C ARG A 109 -0.01 8.06 8.22
N PRO A 110 -1.18 8.29 8.82
CA PRO A 110 -2.40 8.60 8.08
C PRO A 110 -2.35 9.96 7.37
N GLU A 111 -1.48 10.87 7.81
CA GLU A 111 -1.34 12.21 7.23
C GLU A 111 -0.70 12.24 5.82
N VAL A 112 -0.04 11.16 5.38
CA VAL A 112 0.72 11.14 4.11
C VAL A 112 0.18 10.15 3.08
N PHE A 113 -0.49 9.11 3.55
CA PHE A 113 -0.88 7.98 2.71
C PHE A 113 -2.33 7.62 2.90
N THR A 114 -3.04 7.41 1.80
CA THR A 114 -4.40 6.86 1.77
C THR A 114 -4.46 5.59 0.92
N PHE A 115 -5.48 4.75 1.12
CA PHE A 115 -5.67 3.58 0.27
C PHE A 115 -6.21 3.98 -1.10
N SER A 116 -5.64 3.43 -2.17
CA SER A 116 -6.15 3.62 -3.53
C SER A 116 -7.49 2.93 -3.75
N GLU A 117 -8.40 3.57 -4.49
CA GLU A 117 -9.64 2.98 -4.99
C GLU A 117 -9.39 1.83 -5.97
N LYS A 118 -8.16 1.71 -6.49
CA LYS A 118 -7.73 0.56 -7.32
C LYS A 118 -7.60 -0.73 -6.51
N ASN A 119 -7.52 -0.64 -5.18
CA ASN A 119 -7.43 -1.82 -4.33
C ASN A 119 -8.74 -2.59 -4.33
N ARG A 120 -8.62 -3.91 -4.16
CA ARG A 120 -9.77 -4.80 -4.00
C ARG A 120 -9.64 -5.56 -2.68
N PHE A 121 -10.47 -5.20 -1.73
CA PHE A 121 -10.62 -5.96 -0.49
C PHE A 121 -11.57 -7.12 -0.76
N THR A 122 -11.14 -8.33 -0.43
CA THR A 122 -11.89 -9.55 -0.73
C THR A 122 -12.01 -10.38 0.54
N VAL A 123 -13.20 -10.93 0.77
CA VAL A 123 -13.44 -11.96 1.78
C VAL A 123 -13.81 -13.23 1.03
N VAL A 124 -13.19 -14.33 1.42
CA VAL A 124 -13.51 -15.68 0.92
C VAL A 124 -13.78 -16.52 2.15
N GLY A 125 -15.02 -16.97 2.31
CA GLY A 125 -15.42 -17.66 3.52
C GLY A 125 -16.90 -17.48 3.82
N CYS A 126 -17.29 -17.95 4.99
CA CYS A 126 -18.67 -17.96 5.47
C CYS A 126 -18.72 -17.45 6.90
N ASP A 127 -19.63 -16.53 7.16
CA ASP A 127 -19.69 -15.74 8.39
C ASP A 127 -18.35 -15.09 8.73
N ASP A 128 -17.72 -14.51 7.70
CA ASP A 128 -16.42 -13.82 7.75
C ASP A 128 -16.54 -12.38 7.22
N TYR A 129 -15.59 -11.53 7.59
CA TYR A 129 -15.56 -10.13 7.18
C TYR A 129 -14.15 -9.57 7.06
N ALA A 130 -14.01 -8.51 6.25
CA ALA A 130 -12.82 -7.67 6.17
C ALA A 130 -13.25 -6.22 6.30
N LEU A 131 -12.53 -5.43 7.10
CA LEU A 131 -12.85 -4.04 7.38
C LEU A 131 -11.67 -3.13 7.01
N VAL A 132 -12.01 -1.96 6.48
CA VAL A 132 -11.10 -0.84 6.28
C VAL A 132 -11.62 0.31 7.14
N ARG A 133 -10.73 0.89 7.93
CA ARG A 133 -11.02 2.02 8.80
C ARG A 133 -10.09 3.18 8.45
N GLY A 134 -10.69 4.31 8.12
CA GLY A 134 -9.99 5.60 8.05
C GLY A 134 -9.79 6.17 9.45
N THR A 135 -8.73 6.94 9.61
CA THR A 135 -8.39 7.65 10.86
C THR A 135 -8.86 9.10 10.87
N ASN A 136 -9.47 9.58 9.77
CA ASN A 136 -9.99 10.94 9.67
C ASN A 136 -11.11 11.17 10.69
N GLU A 137 -11.37 12.43 11.03
CA GLU A 137 -12.37 12.83 12.04
C GLU A 137 -13.77 12.31 11.73
N ASP A 138 -14.12 12.17 10.45
CA ASP A 138 -15.40 11.61 9.97
C ASP A 138 -15.53 10.09 10.17
N GLY A 139 -14.45 9.41 10.60
CA GLY A 139 -14.49 8.01 10.99
C GLY A 139 -14.88 7.05 9.87
N PHE A 140 -14.38 7.26 8.65
CA PHE A 140 -14.66 6.40 7.49
C PHE A 140 -14.49 4.92 7.82
N ARG A 141 -15.50 4.12 7.47
CA ARG A 141 -15.50 2.66 7.62
C ARG A 141 -16.11 2.05 6.37
N SER A 142 -15.44 1.04 5.85
CA SER A 142 -15.94 0.22 4.75
C SER A 142 -15.53 -1.23 4.98
N GLY A 143 -16.17 -2.17 4.31
CA GLY A 143 -15.86 -3.57 4.48
C GLY A 143 -16.61 -4.49 3.53
N CYS A 144 -16.17 -5.74 3.54
CA CYS A 144 -16.80 -6.84 2.84
C CYS A 144 -17.22 -7.91 3.84
N PHE A 145 -18.34 -8.57 3.58
CA PHE A 145 -18.91 -9.62 4.44
C PHE A 145 -19.28 -10.82 3.57
N GLY A 146 -18.93 -12.03 4.02
CA GLY A 146 -19.43 -13.28 3.47
C GLY A 146 -20.37 -13.90 4.49
N LEU A 147 -21.69 -13.82 4.28
CA LEU A 147 -22.70 -14.36 5.18
C LEU A 147 -23.35 -15.59 4.53
N CYS A 148 -23.61 -16.66 5.27
CA CYS A 148 -24.33 -17.82 4.71
C CYS A 148 -25.47 -18.32 5.60
N GLN A 149 -26.36 -19.11 4.99
CA GLN A 149 -27.34 -19.91 5.70
C GLN A 149 -26.81 -21.33 5.89
N LYS A 150 -27.08 -21.93 7.04
CA LYS A 150 -26.52 -23.21 7.55
C LYS A 150 -26.68 -24.45 6.65
N THR A 151 -27.39 -24.39 5.52
CA THR A 151 -27.72 -25.57 4.69
C THR A 151 -26.78 -25.83 3.51
N HIS A 152 -25.83 -24.94 3.20
CA HIS A 152 -24.85 -25.16 2.12
C HIS A 152 -23.44 -24.70 2.52
N ALA A 153 -22.91 -25.23 3.62
CA ALA A 153 -21.46 -25.29 3.78
C ALA A 153 -20.97 -26.48 2.92
N PRO A 154 -20.35 -26.26 1.75
CA PRO A 154 -19.81 -27.34 0.96
C PRO A 154 -18.70 -28.01 1.78
N LYS A 155 -18.78 -29.33 1.91
CA LYS A 155 -17.81 -30.19 2.62
C LYS A 155 -16.46 -30.31 1.89
N GLU A 156 -16.04 -29.26 1.20
CA GLU A 156 -14.74 -29.19 0.56
C GLU A 156 -13.96 -28.02 1.16
N GLN A 157 -12.71 -28.31 1.56
CA GLN A 157 -11.77 -27.32 2.11
C GLN A 157 -11.78 -26.07 1.22
N CYS A 158 -12.13 -24.94 1.83
CA CYS A 158 -12.27 -23.63 1.20
C CYS A 158 -13.36 -23.51 0.13
N SER A 159 -14.58 -23.93 0.40
CA SER A 159 -15.74 -23.62 -0.45
C SER A 159 -16.73 -22.67 0.21
N GLY A 160 -16.37 -21.39 0.38
CA GLY A 160 -17.32 -20.34 0.76
C GLY A 160 -18.05 -19.78 -0.48
N ALA A 161 -19.30 -20.17 -0.71
CA ALA A 161 -20.13 -19.65 -1.79
C ALA A 161 -20.94 -18.42 -1.33
N ALA A 162 -20.27 -17.29 -1.12
CA ALA A 162 -20.86 -15.95 -1.20
C ALA A 162 -19.91 -15.09 -2.03
N VAL A 163 -20.05 -15.18 -3.36
CA VAL A 163 -19.16 -14.50 -4.29
C VAL A 163 -19.84 -13.22 -4.79
N VAL A 164 -19.50 -12.06 -4.21
CA VAL A 164 -19.71 -10.79 -4.91
C VAL A 164 -18.56 -10.64 -5.91
N LYS A 165 -18.73 -11.23 -7.10
CA LYS A 165 -17.78 -11.20 -8.21
C LYS A 165 -17.92 -9.88 -8.98
N TYR A 166 -16.92 -9.01 -8.90
CA TYR A 166 -16.53 -8.20 -10.05
C TYR A 166 -15.28 -8.83 -10.67
N ARG A 167 -15.45 -9.50 -11.83
CA ARG A 167 -14.44 -10.26 -12.61
C ARG A 167 -13.22 -10.73 -11.80
N TYR A 168 -13.37 -11.92 -11.21
CA TYR A 168 -12.38 -12.85 -10.64
C TYR A 168 -11.14 -12.26 -9.93
N PRO A 169 -10.92 -12.48 -8.62
CA PRO A 169 -9.68 -12.05 -7.98
C PRO A 169 -8.68 -13.20 -7.83
N LYS A 170 -7.44 -12.89 -8.16
CA LYS A 170 -6.27 -13.41 -7.45
C LYS A 170 -6.28 -12.75 -6.07
N VAL A 171 -6.07 -13.49 -4.99
CA VAL A 171 -5.79 -12.89 -3.67
C VAL A 171 -4.45 -12.17 -3.81
N TYR A 172 -4.46 -10.84 -3.71
CA TYR A 172 -3.24 -10.05 -3.82
C TYR A 172 -2.61 -9.92 -2.44
N HIS A 173 -1.32 -10.23 -2.33
CA HIS A 173 -0.50 -10.00 -1.11
C HIS A 173 -0.04 -8.54 -0.95
N PHE A 174 -0.58 -7.63 -1.75
CA PHE A 174 -0.10 -6.27 -1.85
C PHE A 174 -1.24 -5.27 -1.99
N THR A 175 -1.01 -4.07 -1.47
CA THR A 175 -1.96 -2.94 -1.46
C THR A 175 -1.30 -1.70 -2.03
N ILE A 176 -2.07 -0.87 -2.73
CA ILE A 176 -1.63 0.38 -3.35
C ILE A 176 -2.02 1.55 -2.44
N LEU A 177 -1.06 2.40 -2.09
CA LEU A 177 -1.30 3.65 -1.38
C LEU A 177 -1.19 4.81 -2.35
N HIS A 178 -2.05 5.82 -2.19
CA HIS A 178 -1.88 7.14 -2.78
C HIS A 178 -1.24 8.10 -1.79
N LEU A 179 -0.52 9.08 -2.34
CA LEU A 179 -0.04 10.24 -1.59
C LEU A 179 -1.20 11.19 -1.35
N THR A 180 -1.36 11.65 -0.10
CA THR A 180 -2.26 12.75 0.20
C THR A 180 -1.64 14.06 -0.31
N PRO A 181 -2.44 14.95 -0.93
CA PRO A 181 -1.97 16.25 -1.39
C PRO A 181 -1.59 17.20 -0.23
#